data_AF-A0A7V8F4G1-F1
#
_entry.id   AF-A0A7V8F4G1-F1
#
_cell.length_a   1.000
_cell.length_b   1.000
_cell.length_c   1.000
_cell.angle_alpha   90.00
_cell.angle_beta   90.00
_cell.angle_gamma   90.00
#
_symmetry.space_group_name_H-M   'P 1'
#
loop_
_entity.id
_entity.type
_entity.pdbx_description
1 polymer ?
#
loop_
_entity_poly.entity_id
_entity_poly.type
_entity_poly.pdbx_seq_one_letter_code
_entity_poly.pdbx_strand_id
1 'polypeptide(L)'
;MDQADKGELDEKAFNEWVGKNEKYITTPTWNAIKNSNEASLRRREAELGRAQVLQAAEASESNAQTAYGVAIDQGNYAFVPDTQVLTPEGKMKDFDRKAFAQKYMAERVAREEMPLDKQVQFYSTNGVENPVWSRTIQAGTSNLASIGWTPEGKPLGQLNEQGLAALETFSRINTVNPQYAQQLAGKDYETLSDIQFLREQGGFPDASAAAAVINQVQRSGIKPEDYTGLKASVARAVDAVVNPSVWDSAVNTVRGWFGNDQTNLTQMSSTIRRRAELLVASGQVPDAAAAVAATVEYLKNPAVTTNINNTVYFNKDLPQVPKGEDVREWMPRFITEVPGKAADENGVGSDNIRLEPNQYGGFTVWTGGIPMVDRTGRIMTYRKEDISKWVKDTLDADLKTRMDERNGDIKVHKVRIPRHPATYSMNIRPPIPHSSGQAVGAQRRRFVLLV
;
A
#
# COMPACT_ATOMS: atom_id res chain seq x y z
N MET A 1 -7.35 -67.98 30.71
CA MET A 1 -7.07 -66.70 31.39
C MET A 1 -6.65 -65.68 30.35
N ASP A 2 -5.46 -65.79 29.74
CA ASP A 2 -4.98 -64.84 28.72
C ASP A 2 -5.94 -64.52 27.56
N GLN A 3 -6.66 -65.52 27.04
CA GLN A 3 -7.67 -65.29 25.99
C GLN A 3 -8.88 -64.49 26.51
N ALA A 4 -9.33 -64.74 27.74
CA ALA A 4 -10.43 -64.01 28.35
C ALA A 4 -10.03 -62.56 28.70
N ASP A 5 -8.80 -62.35 29.18
CA ASP A 5 -8.30 -60.99 29.45
C ASP A 5 -8.11 -60.16 28.17
N LYS A 6 -8.03 -60.83 27.01
CA LYS A 6 -8.03 -60.21 25.69
C LYS A 6 -9.41 -60.10 25.05
N GLY A 7 -10.47 -60.65 25.64
CA GLY A 7 -11.80 -60.68 25.00
C GLY A 7 -11.89 -61.65 23.81
N GLU A 8 -11.02 -62.66 23.75
CA GLU A 8 -10.87 -63.63 22.66
C GLU A 8 -11.32 -65.05 23.07
N LEU A 9 -12.02 -65.18 24.20
CA LEU A 9 -12.51 -66.47 24.67
C LEU A 9 -13.65 -66.97 23.78
N ASP A 10 -13.47 -68.15 23.17
CA ASP A 10 -14.59 -68.91 22.61
C ASP A 10 -15.44 -69.48 23.75
N GLU A 11 -16.58 -68.85 24.01
CA GLU A 11 -17.47 -69.25 25.10
C GLU A 11 -17.97 -70.69 24.96
N LYS A 12 -18.18 -71.18 23.73
CA LYS A 12 -18.71 -72.53 23.50
C LYS A 12 -17.65 -73.56 23.86
N ALA A 13 -16.44 -73.41 23.32
CA ALA A 13 -15.32 -74.29 23.63
C ALA A 13 -14.95 -74.23 25.12
N PHE A 14 -15.02 -73.04 25.72
CA PHE A 14 -14.75 -72.85 27.14
C PHE A 14 -15.81 -73.51 28.03
N ASN A 15 -17.10 -73.37 27.75
CA ASN A 15 -18.17 -74.03 28.51
C ASN A 15 -18.10 -75.56 28.39
N GLU A 16 -17.76 -76.10 27.21
CA GLU A 16 -17.52 -77.54 27.03
C GLU A 16 -16.31 -78.04 27.84
N TRP A 17 -15.24 -77.25 27.92
CA TRP A 17 -14.08 -77.57 28.75
C TRP A 17 -14.41 -77.52 30.24
N VAL A 18 -15.16 -76.51 30.70
CA VAL A 18 -15.62 -76.41 32.09
C VAL A 18 -16.48 -77.61 32.46
N GLY A 19 -17.46 -78.00 31.63
CA GLY A 19 -18.32 -79.16 31.87
C GLY A 19 -17.55 -80.48 32.01
N LYS A 20 -16.41 -80.63 31.33
CA LYS A 20 -15.52 -81.80 31.48
C LYS A 20 -14.63 -81.75 32.73
N ASN A 21 -14.50 -80.59 33.36
CA ASN A 21 -13.55 -80.31 34.45
C ASN A 21 -14.20 -79.73 35.71
N GLU A 22 -15.52 -79.87 35.90
CA GLU A 22 -16.27 -79.28 37.02
C GLU A 22 -15.74 -79.69 38.41
N LYS A 23 -15.12 -80.87 38.53
CA LYS A 23 -14.46 -81.32 39.78
C LYS A 23 -13.19 -80.55 40.14
N TYR A 24 -12.61 -79.81 39.19
CA TYR A 24 -11.32 -79.11 39.34
C TYR A 24 -11.45 -77.58 39.29
N ILE A 25 -12.63 -77.06 38.91
CA ILE A 25 -12.89 -75.62 38.81
C ILE A 25 -14.14 -75.27 39.60
N THR A 26 -14.00 -74.24 40.44
CA THR A 26 -15.13 -73.70 41.19
C THR A 26 -15.99 -72.79 40.32
N THR A 27 -17.30 -72.78 40.57
CA THR A 27 -18.24 -71.87 39.90
C THR A 27 -17.81 -70.39 39.95
N PRO A 28 -17.27 -69.86 41.07
CA PRO A 28 -16.72 -68.50 41.11
C PRO A 28 -15.57 -68.27 40.10
N THR A 29 -14.67 -69.24 39.93
CA THR A 29 -13.55 -69.15 38.98
C THR A 29 -14.05 -69.11 37.53
N TRP A 30 -15.05 -69.93 37.20
CA TRP A 30 -15.69 -69.94 35.89
C TRP A 30 -16.34 -68.58 35.56
N ASN A 31 -17.15 -68.06 36.49
CA ASN A 31 -17.82 -66.76 36.32
C ASN A 31 -16.82 -65.61 36.23
N ALA A 32 -15.71 -65.65 36.98
CA ALA A 32 -14.67 -64.63 36.91
C ALA A 32 -14.01 -64.56 35.51
N ILE A 33 -13.75 -65.71 34.88
CA ILE A 33 -13.17 -65.78 33.53
C ILE A 33 -14.16 -65.24 32.49
N LYS A 34 -15.44 -65.61 32.56
CA LYS A 34 -16.48 -65.06 31.68
C LYS A 34 -16.63 -63.55 31.83
N ASN A 35 -16.71 -63.06 33.06
CA ASN A 35 -16.84 -61.64 33.35
C ASN A 35 -15.61 -60.84 32.87
N SER A 36 -14.39 -61.42 32.96
CA SER A 36 -13.18 -60.79 32.40
C SER A 36 -13.26 -60.67 30.87
N ASN A 37 -13.76 -61.71 30.19
CA ASN A 37 -13.97 -61.70 28.74
C ASN A 37 -14.99 -60.66 28.31
N GLU A 38 -16.17 -60.64 28.94
CA GLU A 38 -17.19 -59.63 28.68
C GLU A 38 -16.70 -58.21 28.95
N ALA A 39 -15.98 -57.98 30.06
CA ALA A 39 -15.43 -56.67 30.38
C ALA A 39 -14.38 -56.23 29.36
N SER A 40 -13.59 -57.15 28.82
CA SER A 40 -12.58 -56.86 27.79
C SER A 40 -13.21 -56.60 26.42
N LEU A 41 -14.27 -57.31 26.05
CA LEU A 41 -15.08 -57.03 24.86
C LEU A 41 -15.75 -55.65 24.95
N ARG A 42 -16.41 -55.33 26.08
CA ARG A 42 -17.01 -54.01 26.31
C ARG A 42 -15.98 -52.87 26.25
N ARG A 43 -14.75 -53.09 26.72
CA ARG A 43 -13.65 -52.12 26.59
C ARG A 43 -13.26 -51.91 25.14
N ARG A 44 -13.06 -52.99 24.36
CA ARG A 44 -12.74 -52.88 22.92
C ARG A 44 -13.86 -52.20 22.14
N GLU A 45 -15.12 -52.54 22.40
CA GLU A 45 -16.28 -51.88 21.78
C GLU A 45 -16.35 -50.39 22.13
N ALA A 46 -16.10 -50.03 23.39
CA ALA A 46 -16.05 -48.63 23.81
C ALA A 46 -14.88 -47.87 23.17
N GLU A 47 -13.72 -48.50 23.01
CA GLU A 47 -12.55 -47.92 22.32
C GLU A 47 -12.81 -47.73 20.83
N LEU A 48 -13.41 -48.72 20.16
CA LEU A 48 -13.81 -48.61 18.76
C LEU A 48 -14.86 -47.51 18.57
N GLY A 49 -15.85 -47.42 19.45
CA GLY A 49 -16.84 -46.34 19.43
C GLY A 49 -16.21 -44.97 19.61
N ARG A 50 -15.25 -44.81 20.53
CA ARG A 50 -14.48 -43.57 20.69
C ARG A 50 -13.65 -43.22 19.46
N ALA A 51 -12.97 -44.20 18.86
CA ALA A 51 -12.18 -44.00 17.65
C ALA A 51 -13.04 -43.56 16.46
N GLN A 52 -14.23 -44.15 16.30
CA GLN A 52 -15.19 -43.74 15.27
C GLN A 52 -15.69 -42.30 15.47
N VAL A 53 -15.99 -41.91 16.72
CA VAL A 53 -16.39 -40.54 17.03
C VAL A 53 -15.25 -39.55 16.76
N LEU A 54 -14.01 -39.88 17.14
CA LEU A 54 -12.83 -39.08 16.84
C LEU A 54 -12.64 -38.89 15.32
N GLN A 55 -12.71 -39.98 14.55
CA GLN A 55 -12.59 -39.92 13.09
C GLN A 55 -13.70 -39.09 12.45
N ALA A 56 -14.94 -39.22 12.93
CA ALA A 56 -16.06 -38.42 12.47
C ALA A 56 -15.91 -36.93 12.83
N ALA A 57 -15.35 -36.63 14.00
CA ALA A 57 -15.04 -35.26 14.44
C ALA A 57 -13.98 -34.62 13.53
N GLU A 58 -12.88 -35.32 13.27
CA GLU A 58 -11.82 -34.86 12.36
C GLU A 58 -12.35 -34.63 10.93
N ALA A 59 -13.14 -35.57 10.40
CA ALA A 59 -13.73 -35.44 9.07
C ALA A 59 -14.72 -34.27 8.99
N SER A 60 -15.54 -34.08 10.03
CA SER A 60 -16.48 -32.97 10.13
C SER A 60 -15.74 -31.62 10.15
N GLU A 61 -14.67 -31.51 10.93
CA GLU A 61 -13.85 -30.30 10.99
C GLU A 61 -13.12 -30.05 9.66
N SER A 62 -12.52 -31.07 9.06
CA SER A 62 -11.84 -30.96 7.76
C SER A 62 -12.77 -30.53 6.63
N ASN A 63 -14.01 -31.03 6.62
CA ASN A 63 -15.01 -30.62 5.63
C ASN A 63 -15.40 -29.15 5.79
N ALA A 64 -15.60 -28.69 7.03
CA ALA A 64 -15.84 -27.29 7.31
C ALA A 64 -14.66 -26.42 6.87
N GLN A 65 -13.43 -26.77 7.28
CA GLN A 65 -12.21 -26.06 6.88
C GLN A 65 -12.08 -25.97 5.34
N THR A 66 -12.35 -27.05 4.62
CA THR A 66 -12.31 -27.06 3.14
C THR A 66 -13.34 -26.12 2.53
N ALA A 67 -14.59 -26.18 3.02
CA ALA A 67 -15.66 -25.31 2.52
C ALA A 67 -15.37 -23.83 2.75
N TYR A 68 -14.94 -23.46 3.97
CA TYR A 68 -14.55 -22.08 4.28
C TYR A 68 -13.30 -21.65 3.51
N GLY A 69 -12.30 -22.52 3.35
CA GLY A 69 -11.09 -22.23 2.58
C GLY A 69 -11.39 -21.90 1.12
N VAL A 70 -12.21 -22.73 0.45
CA VAL A 70 -12.66 -22.47 -0.93
C VAL A 70 -13.45 -21.17 -1.02
N ALA A 71 -14.34 -20.89 -0.08
CA ALA A 71 -15.10 -19.65 -0.08
C ALA A 71 -14.22 -18.42 0.12
N ILE A 72 -13.22 -18.49 0.99
CA ILE A 72 -12.22 -17.42 1.18
C ILE A 72 -11.46 -17.17 -0.12
N ASP A 73 -11.05 -18.25 -0.80
CA ASP A 73 -10.30 -18.15 -2.05
C ASP A 73 -11.11 -17.51 -3.18
N GLN A 74 -12.44 -17.67 -3.14
CA GLN A 74 -13.38 -17.07 -4.08
C GLN A 74 -13.88 -15.68 -3.66
N GLY A 75 -13.52 -15.18 -2.48
CA GLY A 75 -14.03 -13.91 -1.96
C GLY A 75 -15.48 -13.96 -1.47
N ASN A 76 -16.01 -15.16 -1.21
CA ASN A 76 -17.40 -15.41 -0.84
C ASN A 76 -17.57 -15.75 0.65
N TYR A 77 -16.56 -15.51 1.48
CA TYR A 77 -16.59 -15.86 2.91
C TYR A 77 -17.84 -15.32 3.64
N ALA A 78 -18.28 -14.10 3.31
CA ALA A 78 -19.46 -13.48 3.91
C ALA A 78 -20.78 -14.22 3.64
N PHE A 79 -20.83 -15.08 2.63
CA PHE A 79 -22.03 -15.82 2.21
C PHE A 79 -22.04 -17.28 2.66
N VAL A 80 -20.99 -17.74 3.36
CA VAL A 80 -20.93 -19.12 3.86
C VAL A 80 -21.82 -19.24 5.09
N PRO A 81 -22.80 -20.17 5.09
CA PRO A 81 -23.67 -20.38 6.24
C PRO A 81 -22.86 -20.87 7.45
N ASP A 82 -23.37 -20.61 8.65
CA ASP A 82 -22.78 -21.11 9.88
C ASP A 82 -22.86 -22.65 9.88
N THR A 83 -21.71 -23.28 10.13
CA THR A 83 -21.57 -24.75 10.11
C THR A 83 -21.26 -25.25 11.50
N GLN A 84 -21.87 -26.38 11.88
CA GLN A 84 -21.55 -27.08 13.12
C GLN A 84 -20.61 -28.25 12.85
N VAL A 85 -19.67 -28.48 13.76
CA VAL A 85 -18.71 -29.58 13.72
C VAL A 85 -18.85 -30.49 14.91
N LEU A 86 -18.61 -31.78 14.71
CA LEU A 86 -18.62 -32.78 15.78
C LEU A 86 -17.34 -32.66 16.63
N THR A 87 -17.47 -32.70 17.95
CA THR A 87 -16.33 -32.72 18.88
C THR A 87 -15.87 -34.16 19.17
N PRO A 88 -14.63 -34.34 19.68
CA PRO A 88 -14.13 -35.63 20.17
C PRO A 88 -15.05 -36.32 21.19
N GLU A 89 -15.88 -35.56 21.92
CA GLU A 89 -16.86 -36.06 22.88
C GLU A 89 -18.21 -36.43 22.25
N GLY A 90 -18.34 -36.31 20.93
CA GLY A 90 -19.57 -36.61 20.18
C GLY A 90 -20.63 -35.52 20.25
N LYS A 91 -20.28 -34.28 20.62
CA LYS A 91 -21.21 -33.14 20.68
C LYS A 91 -21.08 -32.27 19.44
N MET A 92 -22.15 -31.61 19.01
CA MET A 92 -22.07 -30.59 17.98
C MET A 92 -21.66 -29.25 18.61
N LYS A 93 -20.71 -28.56 17.99
CA LYS A 93 -20.33 -27.18 18.33
C LYS A 93 -20.30 -26.31 17.07
N ASP A 94 -20.46 -25.01 17.23
CA ASP A 94 -20.29 -24.09 16.11
C ASP A 94 -18.82 -24.06 15.68
N PHE A 95 -18.58 -24.07 14.37
CA PHE A 95 -17.25 -23.93 13.80
C PHE A 95 -16.76 -22.48 13.99
N ASP A 96 -15.55 -22.31 14.53
CA ASP A 96 -14.94 -20.99 14.68
C ASP A 96 -14.42 -20.47 13.33
N ARG A 97 -15.37 -20.05 12.49
CA ARG A 97 -15.10 -19.55 11.14
C ARG A 97 -14.16 -18.34 11.14
N LYS A 98 -14.24 -17.49 12.19
CA LYS A 98 -13.43 -16.26 12.27
C LYS A 98 -11.97 -16.61 12.55
N ALA A 99 -11.71 -17.45 13.55
CA ALA A 99 -10.34 -17.89 13.86
C ALA A 99 -9.74 -18.70 12.69
N PHE A 100 -10.54 -19.58 12.07
CA PHE A 100 -10.11 -20.31 10.89
C PHE A 100 -9.75 -19.37 9.74
N ALA A 101 -10.64 -18.44 9.37
CA ALA A 101 -10.40 -17.52 8.27
C ALA A 101 -9.15 -16.65 8.49
N GLN A 102 -8.97 -16.11 9.70
CA GLN A 102 -7.78 -15.32 10.04
C GLN A 102 -6.49 -16.13 9.88
N LYS A 103 -6.48 -17.38 10.36
CA LYS A 103 -5.32 -18.27 10.24
C LYS A 103 -5.05 -18.68 8.79
N TYR A 104 -6.07 -19.17 8.09
CA TYR A 104 -5.96 -19.60 6.70
C TYR A 104 -5.46 -18.48 5.79
N MET A 105 -6.01 -17.27 5.94
CA MET A 105 -5.60 -16.12 5.15
C MET A 105 -4.16 -15.71 5.44
N ALA A 106 -3.74 -15.72 6.72
CA ALA A 106 -2.35 -15.41 7.09
C ALA A 106 -1.36 -16.43 6.51
N GLU A 107 -1.67 -17.72 6.57
CA GLU A 107 -0.86 -18.79 5.98
C GLU A 107 -0.77 -18.66 4.46
N ARG A 108 -1.88 -18.32 3.80
CA ARG A 108 -1.93 -18.11 2.35
C ARG A 108 -1.09 -16.91 1.93
N VAL A 109 -1.20 -15.79 2.65
CA VAL A 109 -0.39 -14.59 2.41
C VAL A 109 1.10 -14.89 2.55
N ALA A 110 1.49 -15.63 3.58
CA ALA A 110 2.89 -16.02 3.80
C ALA A 110 3.40 -16.99 2.73
N ARG A 111 2.59 -17.98 2.34
CA ARG A 111 2.94 -18.99 1.34
C ARG A 111 3.14 -18.41 -0.06
N GLU A 112 2.31 -17.43 -0.43
CA GLU A 112 2.36 -16.80 -1.76
C GLU A 112 3.21 -15.51 -1.79
N GLU A 113 3.83 -15.15 -0.66
CA GLU A 113 4.60 -13.90 -0.51
C GLU A 113 3.84 -12.68 -1.06
N MET A 114 2.54 -12.61 -0.75
CA MET A 114 1.65 -11.64 -1.39
C MET A 114 2.13 -10.20 -1.16
N PRO A 115 2.21 -9.36 -2.19
CA PRO A 115 2.40 -7.92 -2.03
C PRO A 115 1.30 -7.27 -1.18
N LEU A 116 1.63 -6.21 -0.45
CA LEU A 116 0.71 -5.58 0.53
C LEU A 116 -0.63 -5.17 -0.07
N ASP A 117 -0.64 -4.61 -1.27
CA ASP A 117 -1.85 -4.22 -1.98
C ASP A 117 -2.79 -5.41 -2.19
N LYS A 118 -2.24 -6.56 -2.62
CA LYS A 118 -2.99 -7.81 -2.75
C LYS A 118 -3.45 -8.35 -1.41
N GLN A 119 -2.64 -8.25 -0.35
CA GLN A 119 -3.04 -8.66 0.99
C GLN A 119 -4.26 -7.86 1.48
N VAL A 120 -4.20 -6.53 1.36
CA VAL A 120 -5.29 -5.63 1.78
C VAL A 120 -6.59 -5.96 1.03
N GLN A 121 -6.50 -6.16 -0.29
CA GLN A 121 -7.66 -6.57 -1.08
C GLN A 121 -8.18 -7.95 -0.64
N PHE A 122 -7.31 -8.93 -0.45
CA PHE A 122 -7.70 -10.28 -0.06
C PHE A 122 -8.47 -10.30 1.28
N TYR A 123 -7.97 -9.59 2.28
CA TYR A 123 -8.66 -9.41 3.56
C TYR A 123 -9.96 -8.62 3.44
N SER A 124 -9.93 -7.49 2.71
CA SER A 124 -11.11 -6.63 2.54
C SER A 124 -12.25 -7.31 1.79
N THR A 125 -11.97 -8.02 0.68
CA THR A 125 -12.99 -8.74 -0.10
C THR A 125 -13.71 -9.79 0.73
N ASN A 126 -12.99 -10.44 1.64
CA ASN A 126 -13.58 -11.44 2.53
C ASN A 126 -14.20 -10.83 3.79
N GLY A 127 -14.11 -9.51 4.02
CA GLY A 127 -14.62 -8.87 5.23
C GLY A 127 -13.93 -9.36 6.52
N VAL A 128 -12.69 -9.86 6.41
CA VAL A 128 -11.92 -10.40 7.53
C VAL A 128 -10.87 -9.37 7.97
N GLU A 129 -10.86 -9.05 9.25
CA GLU A 129 -9.84 -8.18 9.83
C GLU A 129 -8.52 -8.92 9.99
N ASN A 130 -7.44 -8.33 9.49
CA ASN A 130 -6.09 -8.78 9.79
C ASN A 130 -5.77 -8.47 11.27
N PRO A 131 -5.55 -9.50 12.12
CA PRO A 131 -5.38 -9.30 13.55
C PRO A 131 -4.04 -8.64 13.92
N VAL A 132 -3.04 -8.68 13.03
CA VAL A 132 -1.76 -7.98 13.25
C VAL A 132 -1.92 -6.50 12.96
N TRP A 133 -2.53 -6.12 11.84
CA TRP A 133 -2.76 -4.71 11.50
C TRP A 133 -3.73 -4.04 12.46
N SER A 134 -4.84 -4.71 12.81
CA SER A 134 -5.82 -4.21 13.79
C SER A 134 -5.15 -3.92 15.13
N ARG A 135 -4.38 -4.88 15.69
CA ARG A 135 -3.63 -4.67 16.93
C ARG A 135 -2.59 -3.55 16.82
N THR A 136 -1.86 -3.48 15.71
CA THR A 136 -0.82 -2.46 15.51
C THR A 136 -1.43 -1.06 15.48
N ILE A 137 -2.51 -0.88 14.72
CA ILE A 137 -3.21 0.40 14.60
C ILE A 137 -3.82 0.80 15.95
N GLN A 138 -4.54 -0.11 16.61
CA GLN A 138 -5.21 0.17 17.89
C GLN A 138 -4.22 0.40 19.05
N ALA A 139 -3.06 -0.27 19.05
CA ALA A 139 -2.06 -0.09 20.10
C ALA A 139 -1.28 1.22 19.96
N GLY A 140 -1.15 1.79 18.75
CA GLY A 140 -0.39 3.02 18.55
C GLY A 140 -1.16 4.31 18.82
N THR A 141 -2.50 4.28 18.81
CA THR A 141 -3.33 5.49 19.02
C THR A 141 -3.36 5.94 20.48
N SER A 142 -3.10 5.06 21.44
CA SER A 142 -3.05 5.39 22.88
C SER A 142 -1.96 6.40 23.23
N ASN A 143 -0.90 6.50 22.42
CA ASN A 143 0.27 7.35 22.68
C ASN A 143 0.15 8.75 22.06
N LEU A 144 -0.90 9.01 21.26
CA LEU A 144 -1.17 10.34 20.70
C LEU A 144 -1.44 11.37 21.80
N ALA A 145 -2.08 10.94 22.88
CA ALA A 145 -2.43 11.79 24.01
C ALA A 145 -1.20 12.39 24.72
N SER A 146 -0.01 11.77 24.67
CA SER A 146 1.18 12.26 25.36
C SER A 146 2.02 13.30 24.59
N ILE A 147 1.62 13.66 23.36
CA ILE A 147 2.41 14.54 22.49
C ILE A 147 1.74 15.91 22.37
N GLY A 148 2.41 16.98 22.79
CA GLY A 148 1.84 18.33 22.81
C GLY A 148 2.61 19.33 21.96
N TRP A 149 2.28 20.61 22.13
CA TRP A 149 3.07 21.74 21.65
C TRP A 149 3.59 22.56 22.83
N THR A 150 4.80 23.11 22.72
CA THR A 150 5.27 24.18 23.60
C THR A 150 4.58 25.49 23.23
N PRO A 151 4.50 26.47 24.15
CA PRO A 151 3.97 27.81 23.86
C PRO A 151 4.67 28.50 22.68
N GLU A 152 5.91 28.14 22.39
CA GLU A 152 6.74 28.69 21.30
C GLU A 152 6.54 27.97 19.94
N GLY A 153 5.56 27.07 19.83
CA GLY A 153 5.32 26.37 18.58
C GLY A 153 6.40 25.31 18.28
N LYS A 154 6.79 24.49 19.26
CA LYS A 154 7.57 23.27 19.01
C LYS A 154 6.84 22.02 19.49
N PRO A 155 6.94 20.86 18.81
CA PRO A 155 6.37 19.63 19.31
C PRO A 155 7.05 19.22 20.62
N LEU A 156 6.25 18.87 21.62
CA LEU A 156 6.67 18.40 22.93
C LEU A 156 6.38 16.90 23.04
N GLY A 157 7.43 16.10 23.15
CA GLY A 157 7.36 14.64 23.08
C GLY A 157 7.53 14.11 21.66
N GLN A 158 7.71 12.79 21.56
CA GLN A 158 7.82 12.07 20.29
C GLN A 158 6.91 10.84 20.33
N LEU A 159 6.40 10.45 19.16
CA LEU A 159 5.79 9.14 19.02
C LEU A 159 6.82 8.07 19.35
N ASN A 160 6.44 7.13 20.20
CA ASN A 160 7.24 5.92 20.36
C ASN A 160 7.13 5.04 19.09
N GLU A 161 7.94 3.98 19.04
CA GLU A 161 7.98 3.06 17.90
C GLU A 161 6.60 2.47 17.55
N GLN A 162 5.76 2.21 18.57
CA GLN A 162 4.41 1.69 18.36
C GLN A 162 3.50 2.71 17.67
N GLY A 163 3.54 3.99 18.08
CA GLY A 163 2.79 5.07 17.44
C GLY A 163 3.23 5.29 15.99
N LEU A 164 4.54 5.24 15.73
CA LEU A 164 5.09 5.33 14.37
C LEU A 164 4.65 4.14 13.51
N ALA A 165 4.76 2.91 14.01
CA ALA A 165 4.34 1.71 13.31
C ALA A 165 2.83 1.70 13.00
N ALA A 166 2.00 2.21 13.92
CA ALA A 166 0.57 2.36 13.70
C ALA A 166 0.25 3.34 12.58
N LEU A 167 0.87 4.53 12.57
CA LEU A 167 0.68 5.53 11.52
C LEU A 167 1.16 5.02 10.16
N GLU A 168 2.28 4.31 10.12
CA GLU A 168 2.81 3.74 8.89
C GLU A 168 1.90 2.62 8.36
N THR A 169 1.51 1.68 9.22
CA THR A 169 0.59 0.59 8.86
C THR A 169 -0.74 1.15 8.37
N PHE A 170 -1.31 2.11 9.09
CA PHE A 170 -2.53 2.80 8.70
C PHE A 170 -2.38 3.49 7.35
N SER A 171 -1.35 4.32 7.16
CA SER A 171 -1.14 5.08 5.92
C SER A 171 -1.00 4.16 4.71
N ARG A 172 -0.25 3.06 4.83
CA ARG A 172 -0.09 2.09 3.75
C ARG A 172 -1.42 1.39 3.39
N ILE A 173 -2.21 1.00 4.38
CA ILE A 173 -3.53 0.36 4.15
C ILE A 173 -4.54 1.37 3.60
N ASN A 174 -4.60 2.56 4.18
CA ASN A 174 -5.52 3.63 3.80
C ASN A 174 -5.28 4.11 2.37
N THR A 175 -4.02 4.07 1.91
CA THR A 175 -3.67 4.35 0.51
C THR A 175 -4.23 3.30 -0.46
N VAL A 176 -4.32 2.03 -0.04
CA VAL A 176 -4.82 0.94 -0.88
C VAL A 176 -6.34 0.81 -0.81
N ASN A 177 -6.91 0.91 0.39
CA ASN A 177 -8.34 0.73 0.65
C ASN A 177 -8.75 1.52 1.91
N PRO A 178 -9.27 2.76 1.73
CA PRO A 178 -9.70 3.61 2.84
C PRO A 178 -10.80 2.99 3.70
N GLN A 179 -11.75 2.28 3.09
CA GLN A 179 -12.86 1.64 3.80
C GLN A 179 -12.36 0.54 4.73
N TYR A 180 -11.40 -0.26 4.28
CA TYR A 180 -10.79 -1.29 5.11
C TYR A 180 -9.92 -0.69 6.22
N ALA A 181 -9.17 0.39 5.94
CA ALA A 181 -8.45 1.13 6.97
C ALA A 181 -9.40 1.70 8.04
N GLN A 182 -10.57 2.19 7.63
CA GLN A 182 -11.62 2.65 8.54
C GLN A 182 -12.17 1.50 9.40
N GLN A 183 -12.40 0.31 8.82
CA GLN A 183 -12.82 -0.87 9.58
C GLN A 183 -11.79 -1.23 10.66
N LEU A 184 -10.49 -1.22 10.34
CA LEU A 184 -9.43 -1.55 11.29
C LEU A 184 -9.24 -0.50 12.38
N ALA A 185 -9.27 0.79 12.01
CA ALA A 185 -9.04 1.90 12.92
C ALA A 185 -10.27 2.24 13.79
N GLY A 186 -11.49 1.93 13.31
CA GLY A 186 -12.73 2.24 14.00
C GLY A 186 -12.86 3.74 14.30
N LYS A 187 -13.06 4.07 15.58
CA LYS A 187 -13.22 5.46 16.06
C LYS A 187 -11.97 6.34 15.84
N ASP A 188 -10.79 5.74 15.70
CA ASP A 188 -9.54 6.48 15.57
C ASP A 188 -9.22 6.85 14.10
N TYR A 189 -10.07 6.45 13.15
CA TYR A 189 -9.86 6.67 11.72
C TYR A 189 -9.66 8.16 11.37
N GLU A 190 -10.52 9.06 11.86
CA GLU A 190 -10.43 10.49 11.54
C GLU A 190 -9.09 11.06 12.03
N THR A 191 -8.71 10.75 13.27
CA THR A 191 -7.42 11.12 13.87
C THR A 191 -6.24 10.65 13.02
N LEU A 192 -6.19 9.37 12.66
CA LEU A 192 -5.09 8.80 11.88
C LEU A 192 -5.07 9.34 10.44
N SER A 193 -6.24 9.56 9.84
CA SER A 193 -6.40 10.16 8.51
C SER A 193 -5.92 11.61 8.48
N ASP A 194 -6.22 12.40 9.52
CA ASP A 194 -5.74 13.78 9.64
C ASP A 194 -4.24 13.85 9.87
N ILE A 195 -3.66 12.95 10.68
CA ILE A 195 -2.20 12.85 10.83
C ILE A 195 -1.55 12.50 9.49
N GLN A 196 -2.09 11.51 8.75
CA GLN A 196 -1.61 11.16 7.42
C GLN A 196 -1.68 12.37 6.48
N PHE A 197 -2.81 13.07 6.46
CA PHE A 197 -3.00 14.28 5.67
C PHE A 197 -1.97 15.36 6.00
N LEU A 198 -1.73 15.64 7.29
CA LEU A 198 -0.76 16.65 7.70
C LEU A 198 0.68 16.30 7.28
N ARG A 199 1.02 15.02 7.34
CA ARG A 199 2.33 14.50 6.89
C ARG A 199 2.52 14.61 5.38
N GLU A 200 1.49 14.24 4.63
CA GLU A 200 1.59 14.13 3.18
C GLU A 200 1.31 15.45 2.45
N GLN A 201 0.37 16.25 2.95
CA GLN A 201 -0.17 17.42 2.27
C GLN A 201 -0.23 18.66 3.17
N GLY A 202 -0.22 18.53 4.49
CA GLY A 202 -0.41 19.66 5.41
C GLY A 202 0.86 20.38 5.87
N GLY A 203 2.05 19.91 5.50
CA GLY A 203 3.32 20.58 5.78
C GLY A 203 3.97 20.19 7.11
N PHE A 204 3.56 19.07 7.70
CA PHE A 204 4.15 18.51 8.93
C PHE A 204 4.73 17.12 8.63
N PRO A 205 5.83 17.01 7.88
CA PRO A 205 6.35 15.71 7.41
C PRO A 205 6.78 14.77 8.54
N ASP A 206 7.19 15.34 9.68
CA ASP A 206 7.46 14.59 10.90
C ASP A 206 6.16 14.08 11.53
N ALA A 207 6.12 12.78 11.81
CA ALA A 207 4.92 12.13 12.36
C ALA A 207 4.56 12.64 13.75
N SER A 208 5.56 12.98 14.58
CA SER A 208 5.31 13.50 15.93
C SER A 208 4.75 14.92 15.88
N ALA A 209 5.25 15.77 14.99
CA ALA A 209 4.73 17.11 14.76
C ALA A 209 3.28 17.07 14.26
N ALA A 210 2.97 16.23 13.27
CA ALA A 210 1.60 16.05 12.80
C ALA A 210 0.66 15.53 13.90
N ALA A 211 1.09 14.52 14.67
CA ALA A 211 0.34 14.00 15.81
C ALA A 211 0.11 15.07 16.89
N ALA A 212 1.09 15.94 17.14
CA ALA A 212 0.97 17.04 18.08
C ALA A 212 -0.12 18.04 17.67
N VAL A 213 -0.21 18.38 16.36
CA VAL A 213 -1.28 19.25 15.84
C VAL A 213 -2.64 18.63 16.12
N ILE A 214 -2.80 17.34 15.81
CA ILE A 214 -4.08 16.65 16.00
C ILE A 214 -4.43 16.47 17.48
N ASN A 215 -3.47 16.19 18.36
CA ASN A 215 -3.73 16.19 19.80
C ASN A 215 -4.20 17.57 20.28
N GLN A 216 -3.62 18.66 19.75
CA GLN A 216 -4.06 20.01 20.09
C GLN A 216 -5.49 20.29 19.59
N VAL A 217 -5.87 19.81 18.40
CA VAL A 217 -7.27 19.86 17.92
C VAL A 217 -8.22 19.15 18.88
N GLN A 218 -7.82 18.00 19.42
CA GLN A 218 -8.65 17.24 20.37
C GLN A 218 -8.70 17.88 21.76
N ARG A 219 -7.62 18.55 22.18
CA ARG A 219 -7.49 19.19 23.51
C ARG A 219 -7.98 20.62 23.57
N SER A 220 -8.16 21.29 22.44
CA SER A 220 -8.53 22.71 22.36
C SER A 220 -9.88 23.02 23.01
N GLY A 221 -10.64 22.00 23.42
CA GLY A 221 -11.89 22.18 24.17
C GLY A 221 -12.97 22.87 23.34
N ILE A 222 -12.77 22.97 22.02
CA ILE A 222 -13.74 23.49 21.06
C ILE A 222 -14.96 22.57 21.15
N LYS A 223 -16.07 23.12 21.64
CA LYS A 223 -17.32 22.36 21.71
C LYS A 223 -17.78 22.05 20.27
N PRO A 224 -18.52 20.95 20.05
CA PRO A 224 -19.06 20.62 18.73
C PRO A 224 -19.81 21.79 18.06
N GLU A 225 -20.46 22.63 18.86
CA GLU A 225 -21.15 23.87 18.43
C GLU A 225 -20.18 24.90 17.83
N ASP A 226 -19.04 25.16 18.48
CA ASP A 226 -18.00 26.09 18.02
C ASP A 226 -17.27 25.56 16.79
N TYR A 227 -17.12 24.23 16.69
CA TYR A 227 -16.51 23.57 15.55
C TYR A 227 -17.33 23.73 14.26
N THR A 228 -18.66 23.69 14.38
CA THR A 228 -19.56 23.92 13.24
C THR A 228 -19.43 25.36 12.72
N GLY A 229 -19.36 26.34 13.63
CA GLY A 229 -19.12 27.75 13.28
C GLY A 229 -17.75 28.00 12.64
N LEU A 230 -16.71 27.34 13.14
CA LEU A 230 -15.35 27.39 12.61
C LEU A 230 -15.26 26.76 11.21
N LYS A 231 -15.85 25.59 11.00
CA LYS A 231 -15.94 24.99 9.66
C LYS A 231 -16.65 25.90 8.68
N ALA A 232 -17.74 26.55 9.09
CA ALA A 232 -18.46 27.49 8.25
C ALA A 232 -17.66 28.79 7.97
N SER A 233 -16.81 29.25 8.89
CA SER A 233 -15.96 30.43 8.66
C SER A 233 -14.77 30.09 7.75
N VAL A 234 -14.14 28.93 7.93
CA VAL A 234 -13.11 28.42 7.02
C VAL A 234 -13.69 28.18 5.63
N ALA A 235 -14.85 27.53 5.52
CA ALA A 235 -15.51 27.33 4.23
C ALA A 235 -15.76 28.67 3.52
N ARG A 236 -16.30 29.68 4.21
CA ARG A 236 -16.50 31.03 3.63
C ARG A 236 -15.18 31.70 3.23
N ALA A 237 -14.13 31.60 4.04
CA ALA A 237 -12.83 32.16 3.73
C ALA A 237 -12.17 31.46 2.53
N VAL A 238 -12.32 30.14 2.42
CA VAL A 238 -11.90 29.35 1.26
C VAL A 238 -12.70 29.74 0.03
N ASP A 239 -14.03 29.85 0.12
CA ASP A 239 -14.89 30.20 -0.99
C ASP A 239 -14.61 31.63 -1.49
N ALA A 240 -14.27 32.58 -0.60
CA ALA A 240 -13.83 33.92 -0.99
C ALA A 240 -12.51 33.91 -1.79
N VAL A 241 -11.66 32.91 -1.56
CA VAL A 241 -10.37 32.74 -2.25
C VAL A 241 -10.50 31.89 -3.53
N VAL A 242 -11.39 30.90 -3.54
CA VAL A 242 -11.61 29.92 -4.62
C VAL A 242 -12.63 30.44 -5.65
N ASN A 243 -13.65 31.19 -5.23
CA ASN A 243 -14.67 31.82 -6.08
C ASN A 243 -14.78 33.33 -5.79
N PRO A 244 -13.77 34.14 -6.14
CA PRO A 244 -13.78 35.52 -5.68
C PRO A 244 -14.81 36.38 -6.42
N SER A 245 -15.57 37.17 -5.65
CA SER A 245 -16.27 38.33 -6.21
C SER A 245 -15.26 39.34 -6.77
N VAL A 246 -15.69 40.23 -7.66
CA VAL A 246 -14.83 41.16 -8.42
C VAL A 246 -14.08 42.20 -7.54
N TRP A 247 -14.25 42.18 -6.21
CA TRP A 247 -13.91 43.30 -5.32
C TRP A 247 -12.89 43.02 -4.21
N ASP A 248 -12.38 41.79 -4.02
CA ASP A 248 -11.43 41.49 -2.93
C ASP A 248 -9.94 41.59 -3.34
N SER A 249 -9.09 42.14 -2.49
CA SER A 249 -7.65 42.40 -2.78
C SER A 249 -6.72 41.21 -2.48
N ALA A 250 -7.13 40.28 -1.60
CA ALA A 250 -6.42 39.02 -1.36
C ALA A 250 -6.44 38.07 -2.58
N VAL A 251 -7.31 38.37 -3.55
CA VAL A 251 -7.62 37.62 -4.77
C VAL A 251 -6.49 37.64 -5.78
N ASN A 252 -5.75 38.75 -5.87
CA ASN A 252 -4.72 38.92 -6.90
C ASN A 252 -3.51 38.00 -6.66
N THR A 253 -3.20 37.69 -5.40
CA THR A 253 -2.05 36.84 -5.07
C THR A 253 -2.37 35.35 -5.25
N VAL A 254 -3.64 34.92 -5.13
CA VAL A 254 -4.05 33.50 -5.26
C VAL A 254 -4.39 33.14 -6.70
N ARG A 255 -5.17 33.99 -7.41
CA ARG A 255 -5.48 33.80 -8.83
C ARG A 255 -4.24 33.78 -9.72
N GLY A 256 -3.22 34.59 -9.40
CA GLY A 256 -1.97 34.63 -10.17
C GLY A 256 -1.15 33.34 -10.11
N TRP A 257 -1.32 32.50 -9.07
CA TRP A 257 -0.52 31.29 -8.87
C TRP A 257 -1.25 29.99 -9.24
N PHE A 258 -2.54 29.88 -8.91
CA PHE A 258 -3.39 28.76 -9.35
C PHE A 258 -3.88 28.91 -10.80
N GLY A 259 -3.55 30.02 -11.47
CA GLY A 259 -4.05 30.35 -12.80
C GLY A 259 -5.50 30.86 -12.77
N ASN A 260 -5.97 31.34 -13.93
CA ASN A 260 -7.36 31.75 -14.11
C ASN A 260 -8.35 30.57 -14.23
N ASP A 261 -7.85 29.33 -14.16
CA ASP A 261 -8.68 28.13 -14.31
C ASP A 261 -9.29 27.69 -12.97
N GLN A 262 -10.62 27.79 -12.90
CA GLN A 262 -11.48 27.36 -11.79
C GLN A 262 -11.23 25.90 -11.35
N THR A 263 -10.68 25.09 -12.25
CA THR A 263 -10.33 23.68 -12.06
C THR A 263 -9.25 23.47 -10.99
N ASN A 264 -8.18 24.28 -10.98
CA ASN A 264 -7.11 24.17 -9.96
C ASN A 264 -7.58 24.52 -8.57
N LEU A 265 -8.42 25.55 -8.51
CA LEU A 265 -9.00 26.01 -7.28
C LEU A 265 -9.99 24.97 -6.74
N THR A 266 -10.75 24.30 -7.61
CA THR A 266 -11.64 23.20 -7.20
C THR A 266 -10.86 21.98 -6.71
N GLN A 267 -9.81 21.56 -7.44
CA GLN A 267 -8.97 20.43 -7.07
C GLN A 267 -8.29 20.63 -5.71
N MET A 268 -7.78 21.84 -5.46
CA MET A 268 -7.06 22.18 -4.23
C MET A 268 -7.98 22.66 -3.11
N SER A 269 -9.25 22.98 -3.39
CA SER A 269 -10.21 23.52 -2.40
C SER A 269 -10.37 22.61 -1.18
N SER A 270 -10.45 21.29 -1.39
CA SER A 270 -10.60 20.30 -0.32
C SER A 270 -9.36 20.26 0.58
N THR A 271 -8.17 20.29 -0.03
CA THR A 271 -6.90 20.36 0.70
C THR A 271 -6.72 21.68 1.44
N ILE A 272 -7.06 22.81 0.80
CA ILE A 272 -7.00 24.13 1.43
C ILE A 272 -7.94 24.16 2.64
N ARG A 273 -9.19 23.69 2.47
CA ARG A 273 -10.19 23.64 3.53
C ARG A 273 -9.74 22.77 4.68
N ARG A 274 -9.34 21.51 4.41
CA ARG A 274 -8.93 20.57 5.46
C ARG A 274 -7.70 21.08 6.23
N ARG A 275 -6.69 21.61 5.55
CA ARG A 275 -5.51 22.18 6.24
C ARG A 275 -5.87 23.42 7.05
N ALA A 276 -6.65 24.35 6.48
CA ALA A 276 -7.07 25.54 7.19
C ALA A 276 -7.90 25.20 8.44
N GLU A 277 -8.84 24.27 8.33
CA GLU A 277 -9.63 23.77 9.48
C GLU A 277 -8.72 23.24 10.59
N LEU A 278 -7.75 22.37 10.25
CA LEU A 278 -6.82 21.82 11.23
C LEU A 278 -5.92 22.89 11.88
N LEU A 279 -5.47 23.90 11.12
CA LEU A 279 -4.64 24.97 11.65
C LEU A 279 -5.39 25.89 12.63
N VAL A 280 -6.62 26.28 12.30
CA VAL A 280 -7.44 27.09 13.24
C VAL A 280 -7.81 26.25 14.45
N ALA A 281 -8.27 25.01 14.25
CA ALA A 281 -8.73 24.16 15.33
C ALA A 281 -7.60 23.76 16.31
N SER A 282 -6.36 23.72 15.83
CA SER A 282 -5.17 23.53 16.67
C SER A 282 -4.64 24.82 17.27
N GLY A 283 -5.18 25.99 16.91
CA GLY A 283 -4.71 27.29 17.40
C GLY A 283 -3.35 27.74 16.84
N GLN A 284 -2.86 27.09 15.77
CA GLN A 284 -1.61 27.48 15.09
C GLN A 284 -1.73 28.84 14.39
N VAL A 285 -2.97 29.25 14.10
CA VAL A 285 -3.33 30.52 13.49
C VAL A 285 -4.52 31.12 14.24
N PRO A 286 -4.63 32.45 14.33
CA PRO A 286 -5.63 33.11 15.16
C PRO A 286 -7.06 32.99 14.62
N ASP A 287 -7.24 32.87 13.30
CA ASP A 287 -8.55 32.84 12.66
C ASP A 287 -8.53 32.13 11.28
N ALA A 288 -9.72 31.97 10.70
CA ALA A 288 -9.92 31.32 9.41
C ALA A 288 -9.23 32.02 8.23
N ALA A 289 -9.14 33.36 8.23
CA ALA A 289 -8.50 34.10 7.15
C ALA A 289 -6.99 33.89 7.18
N ALA A 290 -6.37 33.95 8.36
CA ALA A 290 -4.97 33.63 8.58
C ALA A 290 -4.65 32.18 8.20
N ALA A 291 -5.55 31.24 8.49
CA ALA A 291 -5.39 29.83 8.13
C ALA A 291 -5.37 29.57 6.62
N VAL A 292 -6.29 30.22 5.89
CA VAL A 292 -6.34 30.11 4.44
C VAL A 292 -5.11 30.78 3.82
N ALA A 293 -4.70 31.96 4.31
CA ALA A 293 -3.50 32.65 3.84
C ALA A 293 -2.23 31.79 4.04
N ALA A 294 -2.02 31.26 5.25
CA ALA A 294 -0.90 30.38 5.57
C ALA A 294 -0.94 29.07 4.75
N THR A 295 -2.11 28.61 4.33
CA THR A 295 -2.28 27.45 3.45
C THR A 295 -1.93 27.73 2.02
N VAL A 296 -2.36 28.86 1.48
CA VAL A 296 -1.96 29.30 0.15
C VAL A 296 -0.44 29.53 0.09
N GLU A 297 0.15 30.16 1.11
CA GLU A 297 1.60 30.40 1.18
C GLU A 297 2.38 29.08 1.22
N TYR A 298 1.94 28.12 2.02
CA TYR A 298 2.54 26.78 2.05
C TYR A 298 2.47 26.08 0.68
N LEU A 299 1.32 26.10 0.01
CA LEU A 299 1.15 25.47 -1.29
C LEU A 299 2.02 26.16 -2.35
N LYS A 300 2.19 27.49 -2.29
CA LYS A 300 3.06 28.26 -3.20
C LYS A 300 4.53 27.88 -3.16
N ASN A 301 4.98 27.24 -2.08
CA ASN A 301 6.36 26.86 -1.95
C ASN A 301 6.72 25.83 -3.06
N PRO A 302 7.70 26.12 -3.93
CA PRO A 302 8.09 25.22 -5.02
C PRO A 302 8.67 23.89 -4.54
N ALA A 303 9.06 23.79 -3.26
CA ALA A 303 9.44 22.52 -2.64
C ALA A 303 8.23 21.61 -2.34
N VAL A 304 7.03 22.18 -2.23
CA VAL A 304 5.80 21.47 -1.86
C VAL A 304 4.99 21.12 -3.11
N THR A 305 4.73 22.10 -3.97
CA THR A 305 3.93 21.90 -5.17
C THR A 305 4.58 22.50 -6.40
N THR A 306 4.12 22.05 -7.57
CA THR A 306 4.51 22.57 -8.86
C THR A 306 3.28 22.71 -9.75
N ASN A 307 3.19 23.81 -10.49
CA ASN A 307 2.16 24.03 -11.51
C ASN A 307 2.67 23.50 -12.86
N ILE A 308 1.92 22.58 -13.47
CA ILE A 308 2.23 21.94 -14.75
C ILE A 308 0.95 21.95 -15.59
N ASN A 309 1.00 22.54 -16.80
CA ASN A 309 -0.14 22.63 -17.71
C ASN A 309 -1.43 23.15 -17.04
N ASN A 310 -1.33 24.29 -16.35
CA ASN A 310 -2.41 24.85 -15.54
C ASN A 310 -3.02 23.81 -14.57
N THR A 311 -2.21 22.92 -14.00
CA THR A 311 -2.62 21.97 -12.95
C THR A 311 -1.61 22.00 -11.80
N VAL A 312 -2.09 22.17 -10.56
CA VAL A 312 -1.21 22.18 -9.38
C VAL A 312 -1.05 20.76 -8.85
N TYR A 313 0.20 20.30 -8.78
CA TYR A 313 0.56 18.98 -8.27
C TYR A 313 1.38 19.11 -7.00
N PHE A 314 1.13 18.26 -6.01
CA PHE A 314 2.11 18.03 -4.95
C PHE A 314 3.34 17.35 -5.57
N ASN A 315 4.54 17.81 -5.20
CA ASN A 315 5.79 17.26 -5.75
C ASN A 315 5.97 15.77 -5.41
N LYS A 316 5.46 15.31 -4.26
CA LYS A 316 5.44 13.88 -3.88
C LYS A 316 4.59 13.02 -4.84
N ASP A 317 3.66 13.65 -5.54
CA ASP A 317 2.74 12.98 -6.45
C ASP A 317 3.26 12.93 -7.89
N LEU A 318 4.25 13.76 -8.21
CA LEU A 318 4.87 13.76 -9.53
C LEU A 318 5.74 12.50 -9.76
N PRO A 319 5.87 12.06 -11.03
CA PRO A 319 6.75 10.96 -11.39
C PRO A 319 8.22 11.30 -11.12
N GLN A 320 9.05 10.27 -10.94
CA GLN A 320 10.49 10.47 -10.85
C GLN A 320 11.07 10.66 -12.24
N VAL A 321 11.90 11.68 -12.41
CA VAL A 321 12.64 11.91 -13.64
C VAL A 321 14.13 11.57 -13.45
N PRO A 322 14.85 11.16 -14.51
CA PRO A 322 16.29 10.91 -14.45
C PRO A 322 17.07 12.08 -13.85
N LYS A 323 18.21 11.79 -13.21
CA LYS A 323 19.01 12.80 -12.52
C LYS A 323 19.49 13.87 -13.50
N GLY A 324 19.18 15.14 -13.20
CA GLY A 324 19.55 16.30 -14.03
C GLY A 324 18.43 16.78 -14.95
N GLU A 325 17.32 16.04 -15.03
CA GLU A 325 16.11 16.42 -15.76
C GLU A 325 15.12 17.18 -14.86
N ASP A 326 14.26 18.00 -15.46
CA ASP A 326 13.19 18.71 -14.76
C ASP A 326 11.82 18.09 -15.08
N VAL A 327 11.08 17.70 -14.04
CA VAL A 327 9.72 17.18 -14.15
C VAL A 327 8.76 18.19 -14.79
N ARG A 328 9.05 19.49 -14.68
CA ARG A 328 8.29 20.58 -15.32
C ARG A 328 8.39 20.58 -16.83
N GLU A 329 9.40 19.93 -17.41
CA GLU A 329 9.56 19.79 -18.86
C GLU A 329 8.97 18.44 -19.33
N TRP A 330 9.22 17.37 -18.57
CA TRP A 330 8.83 16.02 -18.95
C TRP A 330 7.34 15.73 -18.76
N MET A 331 6.72 16.25 -17.71
CA MET A 331 5.30 15.99 -17.44
C MET A 331 4.38 16.65 -18.49
N PRO A 332 4.55 17.93 -18.90
CA PRO A 332 3.78 18.48 -20.02
C PRO A 332 4.01 17.70 -21.31
N ARG A 333 5.27 17.32 -21.61
CA ARG A 333 5.58 16.53 -22.80
C ARG A 333 4.87 15.18 -22.80
N PHE A 334 4.85 14.49 -21.65
CA PHE A 334 4.07 13.26 -21.48
C PHE A 334 2.59 13.52 -21.79
N ILE A 335 1.99 14.55 -21.20
CA ILE A 335 0.57 14.91 -21.41
C ILE A 335 0.28 15.12 -22.90
N THR A 336 1.14 15.83 -23.62
CA THR A 336 0.96 16.07 -25.05
C THR A 336 1.16 14.82 -25.90
N GLU A 337 2.24 14.06 -25.68
CA GLU A 337 2.62 12.96 -26.57
C GLU A 337 1.85 11.67 -26.33
N VAL A 338 1.32 11.48 -25.11
CA VAL A 338 0.66 10.22 -24.72
C VAL A 338 -0.87 10.39 -24.67
N PRO A 339 -1.49 11.01 -23.64
CA PRO A 339 -2.93 11.22 -23.66
C PRO A 339 -3.39 12.25 -24.70
N GLY A 340 -2.58 13.28 -25.03
CA GLY A 340 -2.83 14.24 -26.12
C GLY A 340 -3.09 13.55 -27.44
N LYS A 341 -2.11 12.77 -27.88
CA LYS A 341 -2.22 11.95 -29.08
C LYS A 341 -3.42 10.99 -29.02
N ALA A 342 -3.65 10.33 -27.88
CA ALA A 342 -4.79 9.43 -27.73
C ALA A 342 -6.14 10.16 -27.85
N ALA A 343 -6.25 11.39 -27.33
CA ALA A 343 -7.46 12.20 -27.44
C ALA A 343 -7.73 12.64 -28.88
N ASP A 344 -6.68 13.05 -29.61
CA ASP A 344 -6.79 13.40 -31.03
C ASP A 344 -7.21 12.18 -31.85
N GLU A 345 -6.59 11.02 -31.61
CA GLU A 345 -6.95 9.76 -32.26
C GLU A 345 -8.39 9.30 -31.93
N ASN A 346 -8.95 9.73 -30.80
CA ASN A 346 -10.32 9.43 -30.39
C ASN A 346 -11.32 10.57 -30.73
N GLY A 347 -10.88 11.62 -31.43
CA GLY A 347 -11.73 12.74 -31.86
C GLY A 347 -12.20 13.66 -30.73
N VAL A 348 -11.54 13.63 -29.57
CA VAL A 348 -11.88 14.42 -28.38
C VAL A 348 -11.14 15.76 -28.36
N GLY A 349 -9.96 15.82 -28.99
CA GLY A 349 -9.09 17.00 -29.06
C GLY A 349 -8.14 17.14 -27.87
N SER A 350 -6.89 17.54 -28.15
CA SER A 350 -5.80 17.64 -27.17
C SER A 350 -5.81 18.88 -26.27
N ASP A 351 -6.61 19.89 -26.59
CA ASP A 351 -6.41 21.27 -26.08
C ASP A 351 -6.70 21.46 -24.58
N ASN A 352 -7.36 20.50 -23.93
CA ASN A 352 -7.77 20.60 -22.52
C ASN A 352 -7.44 19.35 -21.69
N ILE A 353 -6.39 18.61 -22.08
CA ILE A 353 -5.99 17.41 -21.34
C ILE A 353 -5.20 17.77 -20.10
N ARG A 354 -5.59 17.14 -19.00
CA ARG A 354 -4.84 17.17 -17.75
C ARG A 354 -4.84 15.82 -17.07
N LEU A 355 -3.89 15.66 -16.15
CA LEU A 355 -3.74 14.49 -15.32
C LEU A 355 -4.12 14.87 -13.89
N GLU A 356 -5.11 14.21 -13.29
CA GLU A 356 -5.46 14.43 -11.89
C GLU A 356 -5.03 13.22 -11.06
N PRO A 357 -4.32 13.40 -9.92
CA PRO A 357 -3.95 12.29 -9.05
C PRO A 357 -5.18 11.48 -8.63
N ASN A 358 -5.05 10.16 -8.64
CA ASN A 358 -6.13 9.24 -8.24
C ASN A 358 -5.75 8.40 -7.03
N GLN A 359 -6.76 7.75 -6.45
CA GLN A 359 -6.62 6.89 -5.26
C GLN A 359 -5.77 5.63 -5.49
N TYR A 360 -5.40 5.32 -6.74
CA TYR A 360 -4.61 4.13 -7.09
C TYR A 360 -3.11 4.43 -7.23
N GLY A 361 -2.65 5.59 -6.73
CA GLY A 361 -1.25 5.98 -6.79
C GLY A 361 -0.79 6.45 -8.17
N GLY A 362 -1.71 6.76 -9.07
CA GLY A 362 -1.43 7.26 -10.42
C GLY A 362 -2.24 8.51 -10.74
N PHE A 363 -2.56 8.67 -12.03
CA PHE A 363 -3.30 9.80 -12.55
C PHE A 363 -4.47 9.32 -13.41
N THR A 364 -5.59 9.99 -13.31
CA THR A 364 -6.71 9.88 -14.25
C THR A 364 -6.62 10.99 -15.28
N VAL A 365 -6.86 10.66 -16.54
CA VAL A 365 -6.88 11.63 -17.64
C VAL A 365 -8.23 12.33 -17.68
N TRP A 366 -8.23 13.65 -17.73
CA TRP A 366 -9.43 14.47 -17.84
C TRP A 366 -9.37 15.37 -19.07
N THR A 367 -10.53 15.59 -19.67
CA THR A 367 -10.74 16.54 -20.78
C THR A 367 -12.08 17.23 -20.58
N GLY A 368 -12.13 18.56 -20.64
CA GLY A 368 -13.39 19.31 -20.52
C GLY A 368 -14.22 19.04 -19.25
N GLY A 369 -13.58 18.56 -18.17
CA GLY A 369 -14.28 18.24 -16.91
C GLY A 369 -14.89 16.84 -16.83
N ILE A 370 -14.63 15.97 -17.81
CA ILE A 370 -15.01 14.53 -17.76
C ILE A 370 -13.77 13.63 -17.86
N PRO A 371 -13.76 12.46 -17.21
CA PRO A 371 -12.66 11.52 -17.32
C PRO A 371 -12.64 10.93 -18.72
N MET A 372 -11.46 10.89 -19.33
CA MET A 372 -11.29 10.34 -20.68
C MET A 372 -11.39 8.82 -20.63
N VAL A 373 -12.01 8.24 -21.65
CA VAL A 373 -12.09 6.78 -21.82
C VAL A 373 -11.25 6.34 -23.02
N ASP A 374 -10.67 5.16 -22.91
CA ASP A 374 -9.96 4.53 -24.02
C ASP A 374 -10.94 3.92 -25.03
N ARG A 375 -10.40 3.31 -26.10
CA ARG A 375 -11.21 2.64 -27.14
C ARG A 375 -12.01 1.45 -26.63
N THR A 376 -11.71 0.94 -25.43
CA THR A 376 -12.44 -0.15 -24.78
C THR A 376 -13.55 0.34 -23.84
N GLY A 377 -13.70 1.67 -23.73
CA GLY A 377 -14.67 2.30 -22.82
C GLY A 377 -14.20 2.35 -21.37
N ARG A 378 -12.92 2.08 -21.09
CA ARG A 378 -12.35 2.13 -19.73
C ARG A 378 -11.75 3.50 -19.46
N ILE A 379 -11.86 3.98 -18.22
CA ILE A 379 -11.25 5.24 -17.80
C ILE A 379 -9.74 5.16 -17.99
N MET A 380 -9.19 6.13 -18.70
CA MET A 380 -7.76 6.23 -18.95
C MET A 380 -7.03 6.66 -17.67
N THR A 381 -6.11 5.81 -17.24
CA THR A 381 -5.27 6.06 -16.07
C THR A 381 -3.82 5.68 -16.37
N TYR A 382 -2.89 6.39 -15.73
CA TYR A 382 -1.45 6.11 -15.82
C TYR A 382 -0.86 6.03 -14.42
N ARG A 383 -0.04 5.02 -14.14
CA ARG A 383 0.69 4.95 -12.86
C ARG A 383 1.92 5.87 -12.91
N LYS A 384 2.39 6.33 -11.75
CA LYS A 384 3.61 7.16 -11.66
C LYS A 384 4.81 6.43 -12.27
N GLU A 385 4.90 5.12 -12.08
CA GLU A 385 5.98 4.27 -12.59
C GLU A 385 5.93 4.17 -14.12
N ASP A 386 4.74 4.11 -14.71
CA ASP A 386 4.56 4.06 -16.16
C ASP A 386 5.03 5.35 -16.82
N ILE A 387 4.70 6.50 -16.21
CA ILE A 387 5.15 7.82 -16.67
C ILE A 387 6.68 7.93 -16.51
N SER A 388 7.22 7.53 -15.35
CA SER A 388 8.67 7.56 -15.09
C SER A 388 9.45 6.69 -16.08
N LYS A 389 8.89 5.51 -16.43
CA LYS A 389 9.45 4.62 -17.46
C LYS A 389 9.40 5.28 -18.84
N TRP A 390 8.27 5.87 -19.21
CA TRP A 390 8.14 6.58 -20.48
C TRP A 390 9.16 7.72 -20.59
N VAL A 391 9.37 8.51 -19.53
CA VAL A 391 10.37 9.58 -19.51
C VAL A 391 11.76 9.03 -19.79
N LYS A 392 12.13 7.94 -19.11
CA LYS A 392 13.44 7.30 -19.31
C LYS A 392 13.62 6.79 -20.74
N ASP A 393 12.64 6.05 -21.26
CA ASP A 393 12.70 5.46 -22.59
C ASP A 393 12.78 6.56 -23.68
N THR A 394 12.07 7.68 -23.47
CA THR A 394 12.08 8.83 -24.38
C THR A 394 13.39 9.60 -24.31
N LEU A 395 13.94 9.83 -23.12
CA LEU A 395 15.25 10.45 -22.94
C LEU A 395 16.35 9.64 -23.64
N ASP A 396 16.36 8.31 -23.46
CA ASP A 396 17.34 7.43 -24.10
C ASP A 396 17.24 7.49 -25.63
N ALA A 397 16.02 7.56 -26.17
CA ALA A 397 15.77 7.73 -27.61
C ALA A 397 16.24 9.10 -28.14
N ASP A 398 15.95 10.18 -27.41
CA ASP A 398 16.39 11.53 -27.76
C ASP A 398 17.92 11.66 -27.73
N LEU A 399 18.57 11.10 -26.71
CA LEU A 399 20.03 11.07 -26.60
C LEU A 399 20.66 10.30 -27.77
N LYS A 400 20.11 9.14 -28.12
CA LYS A 400 20.56 8.37 -29.28
C LYS A 400 20.44 9.17 -30.57
N THR A 401 19.30 9.81 -30.79
CA THR A 401 19.05 10.65 -31.97
C THR A 401 20.05 11.80 -32.06
N ARG A 402 20.28 12.53 -30.96
CA ARG A 402 21.29 13.60 -30.89
C ARG A 402 22.71 13.10 -31.14
N MET A 403 23.05 11.90 -30.67
CA MET A 403 24.37 11.29 -30.93
C MET A 403 24.52 10.89 -32.40
N ASP A 404 23.46 10.37 -33.02
CA ASP A 404 23.45 9.98 -34.44
C ASP A 404 23.53 11.21 -35.36
N GLU A 405 22.82 12.29 -35.04
CA GLU A 405 22.93 13.59 -35.74
C GLU A 405 24.34 14.17 -35.64
N ARG A 406 24.92 14.21 -34.44
CA ARG A 406 26.30 14.68 -34.23
C ARG A 406 27.32 13.81 -34.97
N ASN A 407 27.11 12.50 -35.02
CA ASN A 407 27.97 11.59 -35.78
C ASN A 407 27.80 11.76 -37.30
N GLY A 408 26.61 12.14 -37.77
CA GLY A 408 26.34 12.56 -39.13
C GLY A 408 27.11 13.81 -39.52
N ASP A 409 27.07 14.86 -38.71
CA ASP A 409 27.78 16.12 -38.95
C ASP A 409 29.31 15.96 -38.98
N ILE A 410 29.86 15.11 -38.12
CA ILE A 410 31.29 14.77 -38.11
C ILE A 410 31.70 14.04 -39.41
N LYS A 411 30.81 13.22 -39.99
CA LYS A 411 31.07 12.57 -41.28
C LYS A 411 31.02 13.56 -42.44
N VAL A 412 30.11 14.53 -42.42
CA VAL A 412 30.01 15.58 -43.45
C VAL A 412 31.23 16.52 -43.41
N HIS A 413 31.77 16.83 -42.23
CA HIS A 413 32.95 17.70 -42.09
C HIS A 413 34.30 16.99 -42.31
N LYS A 414 34.34 15.66 -42.42
CA LYS A 414 35.58 14.91 -42.75
C LYS A 414 35.86 14.76 -44.24
N VAL A 415 35.08 15.37 -45.14
CA VAL A 415 35.30 15.28 -46.59
C VAL A 415 35.46 16.65 -47.23
N ARG A 416 36.62 17.29 -47.01
CA ARG A 416 37.34 18.08 -48.04
C ARG A 416 38.74 18.47 -47.55
N ILE A 417 39.67 17.51 -47.48
CA ILE A 417 41.08 17.87 -47.60
C ILE A 417 41.33 18.09 -49.10
N PRO A 418 41.70 19.31 -49.57
CA PRO A 418 42.00 19.54 -50.97
C PRO A 418 43.16 18.65 -51.39
N ARG A 419 42.99 17.86 -52.46
CA ARG A 419 44.12 17.22 -53.14
C ARG A 419 44.97 18.33 -53.75
N HIS A 420 46.17 18.54 -53.19
CA HIS A 420 47.16 19.43 -53.79
C HIS A 420 47.66 18.82 -55.10
N PRO A 421 47.71 19.58 -56.22
CA PRO A 421 48.21 19.06 -57.48
C PRO A 421 49.73 18.87 -57.43
N ALA A 422 50.20 17.75 -57.99
CA ALA A 422 51.61 17.41 -58.11
C ALA A 422 52.27 18.15 -59.28
N THR A 423 53.38 18.83 -59.01
CA THR A 423 54.59 19.04 -59.84
C THR A 423 55.58 19.75 -58.89
N TYR A 424 56.77 19.25 -58.56
CA TYR A 424 57.93 19.00 -59.42
C TYR A 424 58.90 18.01 -58.76
N SER A 425 59.64 17.31 -59.61
CA SER A 425 60.75 16.42 -59.27
C SER A 425 61.97 17.17 -58.70
N MET A 426 62.52 16.71 -57.58
CA MET A 426 63.97 16.78 -57.35
C MET A 426 64.47 15.50 -56.68
N ASN A 427 65.40 14.86 -57.38
CA ASN A 427 66.25 13.77 -56.92
C ASN A 427 67.12 14.22 -55.75
N ILE A 428 66.97 13.61 -54.56
CA ILE A 428 68.04 13.52 -53.57
C ILE A 428 68.01 12.12 -52.97
N ARG A 429 69.13 11.38 -53.11
CA ARG A 429 69.39 10.08 -52.48
C ARG A 429 69.56 10.24 -50.95
N PRO A 430 69.32 9.19 -50.15
CA PRO A 430 69.15 9.29 -48.69
C PRO A 430 70.48 9.17 -47.93
N PRO A 431 70.57 9.67 -46.68
CA PRO A 431 71.41 9.07 -45.68
C PRO A 431 70.62 8.13 -44.75
N ILE A 432 71.32 7.07 -44.39
CA ILE A 432 71.04 5.92 -43.52
C ILE A 432 70.76 6.35 -42.05
N PRO A 433 70.05 5.54 -41.23
CA PRO A 433 69.43 5.97 -39.99
C PRO A 433 70.37 5.86 -38.78
N HIS A 434 70.20 6.74 -37.80
CA HIS A 434 70.73 6.54 -36.45
C HIS A 434 69.60 6.34 -35.44
N SER A 435 69.63 5.15 -34.84
CA SER A 435 68.91 4.75 -33.65
C SER A 435 69.48 5.39 -32.39
N SER A 436 68.61 5.96 -31.56
CA SER A 436 68.72 6.05 -30.10
C SER A 436 67.36 6.58 -29.63
N GLY A 437 66.43 5.79 -29.10
CA GLY A 437 66.61 4.97 -27.91
C GLY A 437 66.38 5.84 -26.69
N GLN A 438 65.16 5.86 -26.15
CA GLN A 438 64.92 5.71 -24.70
C GLN A 438 63.42 5.67 -24.37
N ALA A 439 63.05 4.58 -23.71
CA ALA A 439 61.81 4.37 -23.01
C ALA A 439 61.88 5.02 -21.61
N VAL A 440 60.83 5.70 -21.20
CA VAL A 440 60.47 6.00 -19.81
C VAL A 440 58.95 6.16 -19.83
N GLY A 441 58.12 5.57 -18.98
CA GLY A 441 58.29 4.74 -17.81
C GLY A 441 56.88 4.66 -17.21
N ALA A 442 56.42 3.44 -16.94
CA ALA A 442 55.11 3.18 -16.37
C ALA A 442 54.98 3.78 -14.96
N GLN A 443 53.83 4.37 -14.63
CA GLN A 443 53.41 4.50 -13.24
C GLN A 443 51.95 4.03 -13.09
N ARG A 444 51.84 2.79 -12.62
CA ARG A 444 50.62 2.21 -12.04
C ARG A 444 50.32 2.91 -10.72
N ARG A 445 49.06 3.30 -10.48
CA ARG A 445 48.51 3.46 -9.13
C ARG A 445 47.29 2.56 -8.98
N ARG A 446 47.40 1.64 -8.01
CA ARG A 446 46.33 0.83 -7.44
C ARG A 446 45.74 1.59 -6.24
N PHE A 447 44.42 1.50 -6.06
CA PHE A 447 43.69 1.61 -4.80
C PHE A 447 42.51 0.63 -4.96
N VAL A 448 42.56 -0.60 -4.45
CA VAL A 448 42.30 -1.08 -3.07
C VAL A 448 40.89 -0.75 -2.59
N LEU A 449 40.02 -1.77 -2.71
CA LEU A 449 38.77 -1.99 -2.00
C LEU A 449 39.05 -2.25 -0.51
N LEU A 450 38.15 -1.79 0.37
CA LEU A 450 38.05 -2.27 1.74
C LEU A 450 36.56 -2.43 2.11
N VAL A 451 36.24 -3.72 2.35
CA VAL A 451 35.25 -4.39 3.21
C VAL A 451 34.18 -3.53 3.86
#